data_AF-A0A1Q3HXW0-F1
#
_entry.id   AF-A0A1Q3HXW0-F1
#
_cell.length_a   1.000
_cell.length_b   1.000
_cell.length_c   1.000
_cell.angle_alpha   90.00
_cell.angle_beta   90.00
_cell.angle_gamma   90.00
#
_symmetry.space_group_name_H-M   'P 1'
#
loop_
_entity.id
_entity.type
_entity.pdbx_description
1 polymer ?
#
loop_
_entity_poly.entity_id
_entity_poly.type
_entity_poly.pdbx_seq_one_letter_code
_entity_poly.pdbx_strand_id
1 'polypeptide(L)'
;MSHVSWSRAYFERIRPTFLECWAEELRALAVSHVHLPLTPAEARALSVTPPLWRERLVASDTEGLHSLAARLQTVVEGVEQGVFVRLGSGSPKDSALFREHGGCARTPMMALKFLQTSPRTRAHLSRFLELGHPVHLFVRHWVRIPPWQEFRCFMRNRRLVGISQLAHRGDTPGYSLAPRAEEIARNIQDFFVGVARASHVGSAVFDVWCDTGAGDGAPARVWLLDANPWGPASDACLFDWRQPEGFDGSFRYLK
;
A
#
# COMPACT_ATOMS: atom_id res chain seq x y z
N MET A 1 16.08 4.15 -14.72
CA MET A 1 14.80 3.46 -14.46
C MET A 1 15.14 2.14 -13.79
N SER A 2 14.79 1.92 -12.53
CA SER A 2 14.98 0.61 -11.90
C SER A 2 13.98 -0.36 -12.53
N HIS A 3 14.44 -1.17 -13.47
CA HIS A 3 13.62 -2.21 -14.06
C HIS A 3 13.31 -3.25 -12.99
N VAL A 4 12.03 -3.36 -12.65
CA VAL A 4 11.53 -4.47 -11.84
C VAL A 4 11.56 -5.71 -12.74
N SER A 5 12.63 -6.51 -12.63
CA SER A 5 12.80 -7.73 -13.43
C SER A 5 12.08 -8.90 -12.77
N TRP A 6 10.75 -8.91 -12.83
CA TRP A 6 9.97 -10.08 -12.42
C TRP A 6 9.94 -11.08 -13.56
N SER A 7 10.57 -12.26 -13.43
CA SER A 7 10.26 -13.37 -14.33
C SER A 7 8.77 -13.73 -14.24
N ARG A 8 8.20 -14.36 -15.28
CA ARG A 8 6.78 -14.80 -15.23
C ARG A 8 6.51 -15.72 -14.03
N ALA A 9 7.44 -16.63 -13.73
CA ALA A 9 7.34 -17.51 -12.56
C ALA A 9 7.40 -16.74 -11.23
N TYR A 10 8.29 -15.74 -11.11
CA TYR A 10 8.35 -14.89 -9.93
C TYR A 10 7.05 -14.09 -9.76
N PHE A 11 6.53 -13.53 -10.86
CA PHE A 11 5.29 -12.77 -10.88
C PHE A 11 4.09 -13.59 -10.37
N GLU A 12 3.87 -14.80 -10.90
CA GLU A 12 2.77 -15.66 -10.44
C GLU A 12 2.88 -16.03 -8.96
N ARG A 13 4.12 -16.12 -8.43
CA ARG A 13 4.34 -16.39 -7.01
C ARG A 13 3.94 -15.20 -6.13
N ILE A 14 4.14 -13.97 -6.59
CA ILE A 14 3.89 -12.76 -5.78
C ILE A 14 2.51 -12.16 -6.01
N ARG A 15 1.89 -12.38 -7.16
CA ARG A 15 0.58 -11.85 -7.53
C ARG A 15 -0.52 -12.09 -6.49
N PRO A 16 -0.55 -13.23 -5.76
CA PRO A 16 -1.53 -13.43 -4.69
C PRO A 16 -1.52 -12.37 -3.58
N THR A 17 -0.44 -11.59 -3.42
CA THR A 17 -0.38 -10.49 -2.43
C THR A 17 -0.99 -9.19 -2.95
N PHE A 18 -1.33 -9.06 -4.23
CA PHE A 18 -1.93 -7.84 -4.77
C PHE A 18 -3.41 -7.74 -4.39
N LEU A 19 -3.90 -6.53 -4.13
CA LEU A 19 -5.26 -6.29 -3.62
C LEU A 19 -6.36 -6.94 -4.48
N GLU A 20 -6.22 -6.94 -5.81
CA GLU A 20 -7.18 -7.58 -6.73
C GLU A 20 -7.27 -9.11 -6.57
N CYS A 21 -6.28 -9.73 -5.91
CA CYS A 21 -6.22 -11.16 -5.66
C CYS A 21 -6.60 -11.52 -4.22
N TRP A 22 -6.99 -10.57 -3.37
CA TRP A 22 -7.33 -10.87 -1.99
C TRP A 22 -8.67 -11.58 -1.87
N ALA A 23 -8.70 -12.65 -1.07
CA ALA A 23 -9.94 -13.29 -0.64
C ALA A 23 -10.87 -12.27 0.05
N GLU A 24 -12.19 -12.49 -0.01
CA GLU A 24 -13.18 -11.57 0.53
C GLU A 24 -13.00 -11.35 2.03
N GLU A 25 -12.70 -12.43 2.76
CA GLU A 25 -12.45 -12.42 4.20
C GLU A 25 -11.23 -11.58 4.57
N LEU A 26 -10.18 -11.61 3.75
CA LEU A 26 -8.99 -10.79 3.97
C LEU A 26 -9.27 -9.31 3.64
N ARG A 27 -10.04 -9.04 2.58
CA ARG A 27 -10.47 -7.68 2.21
C ARG A 27 -11.36 -7.05 3.29
N ALA A 28 -12.18 -7.84 3.97
CA ALA A 28 -13.03 -7.38 5.07
C ALA A 28 -12.23 -6.85 6.28
N LEU A 29 -10.97 -7.26 6.43
CA LEU A 29 -10.06 -6.76 7.49
C LEU A 29 -9.33 -5.47 7.09
N ALA A 30 -9.45 -5.04 5.83
CA ALA A 30 -8.72 -3.92 5.28
C ALA A 30 -9.52 -2.62 5.33
N VAL A 31 -8.83 -1.49 5.15
CA VAL A 31 -9.51 -0.24 4.82
C VAL A 31 -10.29 -0.40 3.50
N SER A 32 -11.51 0.13 3.43
CA SER A 32 -12.35 0.00 2.23
C SER A 32 -11.76 0.78 1.05
N HIS A 33 -11.85 0.19 -0.14
CA HIS A 33 -11.40 0.79 -1.39
C HIS A 33 -12.50 0.69 -2.45
N VAL A 34 -12.64 1.72 -3.26
CA VAL A 34 -13.22 1.64 -4.59
C VAL A 34 -12.21 0.96 -5.52
N HIS A 35 -12.62 -0.17 -6.11
CA HIS A 35 -11.83 -0.91 -7.08
C HIS A 35 -12.10 -0.40 -8.49
N LEU A 36 -11.05 0.05 -9.17
CA LEU A 36 -11.11 0.54 -10.54
C LEU A 36 -10.22 -0.32 -11.44
N PRO A 37 -10.75 -1.40 -12.06
CA PRO A 37 -10.04 -2.09 -13.13
C PRO A 37 -9.85 -1.14 -14.31
N LEU A 38 -8.64 -1.10 -14.86
CA LEU A 38 -8.32 -0.26 -16.02
C LEU A 38 -8.52 -1.02 -17.31
N THR A 39 -9.06 -0.33 -18.31
CA THR A 39 -9.03 -0.79 -19.70
C THR A 39 -7.59 -0.82 -20.21
N PRO A 40 -7.30 -1.62 -21.26
CA PRO A 40 -5.98 -1.61 -21.88
C PRO A 40 -5.55 -0.22 -22.39
N ALA A 41 -6.50 0.61 -22.82
CA ALA A 41 -6.22 1.98 -23.26
C ALA A 41 -5.82 2.90 -22.10
N GLU A 42 -6.54 2.87 -20.99
CA GLU A 42 -6.22 3.62 -19.76
C GLU A 42 -4.86 3.19 -19.19
N ALA A 43 -4.63 1.88 -19.09
CA ALA A 43 -3.37 1.34 -18.55
C ALA A 43 -2.15 1.74 -19.41
N ARG A 44 -2.26 1.64 -20.74
CA ARG A 44 -1.22 2.11 -21.66
C ARG A 44 -1.00 3.61 -21.52
N ALA A 45 -2.07 4.40 -21.55
CA ALA A 45 -2.00 5.86 -21.41
C ALA A 45 -1.28 6.25 -20.10
N LEU A 46 -1.66 5.67 -18.97
CA LEU A 46 -1.01 5.92 -17.68
C LEU A 46 0.47 5.55 -17.68
N SER A 47 0.85 4.44 -18.33
CA SER A 47 2.23 3.94 -18.36
C SER A 47 3.15 4.78 -19.25
N VAL A 48 2.69 5.17 -20.44
CA VAL A 48 3.54 5.85 -21.43
C VAL A 48 3.56 7.36 -21.26
N THR A 49 2.51 7.94 -20.67
CA THR A 49 2.45 9.39 -20.46
C THR A 49 3.47 9.82 -19.39
N PRO A 50 4.34 10.79 -19.69
CA PRO A 50 5.18 11.41 -18.67
C PRO A 50 4.33 12.09 -17.59
N PRO A 51 4.90 12.38 -16.40
CA PRO A 51 4.21 13.17 -15.39
C PRO A 51 3.61 14.46 -15.98
N LEU A 52 2.30 14.60 -15.86
CA LEU A 52 1.58 15.78 -16.34
C LEU A 52 1.82 16.92 -15.35
N TRP A 53 2.61 17.94 -15.67
CA TRP A 53 2.85 19.06 -14.74
C TRP A 53 1.81 20.18 -14.80
N ARG A 54 0.71 19.96 -15.54
CA ARG A 54 -0.40 20.90 -15.72
C ARG A 54 -1.61 20.54 -14.88
N GLU A 55 -2.55 21.47 -14.76
CA GLU A 55 -3.75 21.30 -13.93
C GLU A 55 -4.88 20.55 -14.64
N ARG A 56 -4.89 20.54 -15.98
CA ARG A 56 -5.97 19.99 -16.80
C ARG A 56 -5.45 19.21 -17.99
N LEU A 57 -6.23 18.23 -18.44
CA LEU A 57 -6.02 17.58 -19.72
C LEU A 57 -6.31 18.54 -20.88
N VAL A 58 -5.71 18.29 -22.04
CA VAL A 58 -5.88 19.05 -23.28
C VAL A 58 -6.36 18.11 -24.37
N ALA A 59 -6.88 18.67 -25.47
CA ALA A 59 -7.47 17.88 -26.55
C ALA A 59 -6.50 16.87 -27.18
N SER A 60 -5.19 17.13 -27.16
CA SER A 60 -4.16 16.22 -27.71
C SER A 60 -3.77 15.07 -26.78
N ASP A 61 -4.29 15.01 -25.55
CA ASP A 61 -4.08 13.86 -24.67
C ASP A 61 -4.79 12.61 -25.19
N THR A 62 -4.21 11.46 -24.87
CA THR A 62 -4.80 10.17 -25.24
C THR A 62 -6.20 10.00 -24.63
N GLU A 63 -7.11 9.41 -25.39
CA GLU A 63 -8.47 9.07 -24.94
C GLU A 63 -8.46 8.26 -23.63
N GLY A 64 -7.53 7.31 -23.48
CA GLY A 64 -7.37 6.52 -22.26
C GLY A 64 -7.07 7.36 -21.02
N LEU A 65 -6.35 8.48 -21.17
CA LEU A 65 -6.05 9.38 -20.05
C LEU A 65 -7.27 10.25 -19.68
N HIS A 66 -8.02 10.72 -20.67
CA HIS A 66 -9.30 11.41 -20.47
C HIS A 66 -10.32 10.50 -19.78
N SER A 67 -10.45 9.26 -20.26
CA SER A 67 -11.33 8.24 -19.68
C SER A 67 -10.98 7.96 -18.23
N LEU A 68 -9.69 7.74 -17.93
CA LEU A 68 -9.22 7.50 -16.56
C LEU A 68 -9.45 8.72 -15.65
N ALA A 69 -9.16 9.92 -16.13
CA ALA A 69 -9.38 11.15 -15.37
C ALA A 69 -10.86 11.35 -15.02
N ALA A 70 -11.77 11.05 -15.95
CA ALA A 70 -13.21 11.12 -15.72
C ALA A 70 -13.68 10.11 -14.66
N ARG A 71 -13.18 8.87 -14.70
CA ARG A 71 -13.49 7.87 -13.65
C ARG A 71 -12.92 8.25 -12.30
N LEU A 72 -11.71 8.82 -12.27
CA LEU A 72 -11.12 9.36 -11.05
C LEU A 72 -11.92 10.57 -10.53
N GLN A 73 -12.48 11.40 -11.41
CA GLN A 73 -13.37 12.50 -11.01
C GLN A 73 -14.56 11.98 -10.20
N THR A 74 -15.23 10.92 -10.66
CA THR A 74 -16.38 10.33 -9.95
C THR A 74 -16.06 9.86 -8.53
N VAL A 75 -14.82 9.41 -8.26
CA VAL A 75 -14.43 8.92 -6.92
C VAL A 75 -13.79 10.00 -6.04
N VAL A 76 -13.29 11.09 -6.64
CA VAL A 76 -12.73 12.24 -5.91
C VAL A 76 -13.84 13.23 -5.54
N GLU A 77 -14.84 13.38 -6.40
CA GLU A 77 -15.96 14.29 -6.22
C GLU A 77 -16.78 13.91 -4.97
N GLY A 78 -17.10 14.91 -4.15
CA GLY A 78 -17.83 14.71 -2.90
C GLY A 78 -16.99 14.21 -1.71
N VAL A 79 -15.69 13.93 -1.89
CA VAL A 79 -14.79 13.57 -0.78
C VAL A 79 -14.04 14.79 -0.28
N GLU A 80 -14.54 15.42 0.78
CA GLU A 80 -14.04 16.69 1.32
C GLU A 80 -12.52 16.68 1.61
N GLN A 81 -12.02 15.61 2.22
CA GLN A 81 -10.60 15.50 2.57
C GLN A 81 -9.70 15.02 1.42
N GLY A 82 -10.28 14.58 0.29
CA GLY A 82 -9.56 13.94 -0.81
C GLY A 82 -9.38 12.42 -0.64
N VAL A 83 -8.64 11.82 -1.57
CA VAL A 83 -8.51 10.36 -1.69
C VAL A 83 -7.04 9.92 -1.68
N PHE A 84 -6.83 8.65 -1.35
CA PHE A 84 -5.57 7.95 -1.50
C PHE A 84 -5.66 6.99 -2.68
N VAL A 85 -4.69 7.04 -3.61
CA VAL A 85 -4.66 6.20 -4.82
C VAL A 85 -3.43 5.30 -4.85
N ARG A 86 -3.60 4.06 -5.29
CA ARG A 86 -2.52 3.08 -5.43
C ARG A 86 -2.80 2.03 -6.50
N LEU A 87 -1.75 1.31 -6.90
CA LEU A 87 -1.91 0.01 -7.58
C LEU A 87 -2.25 -1.07 -6.56
N GLY A 88 -2.76 -2.21 -7.03
CA GLY A 88 -2.90 -3.40 -6.19
C GLY A 88 -1.57 -3.89 -5.62
N SER A 89 -0.48 -3.77 -6.37
CA SER A 89 0.87 -4.16 -5.94
C SER A 89 1.60 -3.20 -5.00
N GLY A 90 1.03 -2.03 -4.69
CA GLY A 90 1.67 -1.08 -3.80
C GLY A 90 1.29 0.37 -4.05
N SER A 91 1.58 1.20 -3.05
CA SER A 91 1.32 2.65 -3.07
C SER A 91 2.52 3.44 -3.62
N PRO A 92 2.29 4.62 -4.24
CA PRO A 92 3.35 5.47 -4.81
C PRO A 92 4.14 6.27 -3.75
N LYS A 93 4.47 5.64 -2.61
CA LYS A 93 5.16 6.27 -1.47
C LYS A 93 6.59 6.75 -1.79
N ASP A 94 7.15 6.30 -2.92
CA ASP A 94 8.47 6.73 -3.44
C ASP A 94 8.41 7.98 -4.33
N SER A 95 7.22 8.50 -4.66
CA SER A 95 7.07 9.80 -5.31
C SER A 95 7.30 10.94 -4.30
N ALA A 96 8.13 11.92 -4.68
CA ALA A 96 8.30 13.15 -3.89
C ALA A 96 7.01 13.95 -3.78
N LEU A 97 6.29 14.11 -4.90
CA LEU A 97 5.01 14.82 -4.95
C LEU A 97 3.96 14.15 -4.04
N PHE A 98 3.93 12.82 -4.05
CA PHE A 98 3.05 12.06 -3.15
C PHE A 98 3.37 12.34 -1.68
N ARG A 99 4.66 12.30 -1.31
CA ARG A 99 5.09 12.55 0.08
C ARG A 99 4.81 13.98 0.54
N GLU A 100 5.08 14.96 -0.31
CA GLU A 100 4.81 16.38 -0.05
C GLU A 100 3.33 16.63 0.30
N HIS A 101 2.43 15.89 -0.34
CA HIS A 101 0.99 16.00 -0.13
C HIS A 101 0.43 14.97 0.86
N GLY A 102 1.28 14.21 1.56
CA GLY A 102 0.87 13.16 2.49
C GLY A 102 0.02 12.05 1.85
N GLY A 103 0.14 11.85 0.54
CA GLY A 103 -0.67 10.91 -0.23
C GLY A 103 -2.14 11.31 -0.42
N CYS A 104 -2.50 12.56 -0.14
CA CYS A 104 -3.85 13.11 -0.31
C CYS A 104 -4.02 13.71 -1.72
N ALA A 105 -4.75 13.02 -2.58
CA ALA A 105 -5.14 13.53 -3.89
C ALA A 105 -6.50 14.23 -3.79
N ARG A 106 -6.52 15.56 -4.04
CA ARG A 106 -7.76 16.36 -4.04
C ARG A 106 -8.36 16.56 -5.42
N THR A 107 -7.66 16.15 -6.46
CA THR A 107 -8.11 16.23 -7.85
C THR A 107 -7.72 14.97 -8.61
N PRO A 108 -8.42 14.60 -9.68
CA PRO A 108 -8.02 13.51 -10.56
C PRO A 108 -6.61 13.68 -11.11
N MET A 109 -6.24 14.93 -11.43
CA MET A 109 -4.91 15.25 -11.94
C MET A 109 -3.82 14.99 -10.89
N MET A 110 -4.07 15.30 -9.62
CA MET A 110 -3.15 15.00 -8.53
C MET A 110 -2.99 13.49 -8.34
N ALA A 111 -4.09 12.73 -8.40
CA ALA A 111 -4.06 11.26 -8.35
C ALA A 111 -3.23 10.66 -9.51
N LEU A 112 -3.45 11.14 -10.74
CA LEU A 112 -2.67 10.73 -11.91
C LEU A 112 -1.18 11.07 -11.73
N LYS A 113 -0.85 12.30 -11.31
CA LYS A 113 0.52 12.73 -11.06
C LYS A 113 1.22 11.88 -10.01
N PHE A 114 0.55 11.51 -8.92
CA PHE A 114 1.12 10.62 -7.89
C PHE A 114 1.55 9.28 -8.49
N LEU A 115 0.69 8.67 -9.31
CA LEU A 115 0.99 7.41 -9.99
C LEU A 115 2.12 7.58 -11.02
N GLN A 116 2.07 8.65 -11.83
CA GLN A 116 3.04 8.91 -12.91
C GLN A 116 4.43 9.28 -12.41
N THR A 117 4.53 9.93 -11.25
CA THR A 117 5.81 10.39 -10.67
C THR A 117 6.51 9.35 -9.81
N SER A 118 5.84 8.23 -9.48
CA SER A 118 6.41 7.13 -8.69
C SER A 118 7.22 6.17 -9.58
N PRO A 119 8.55 6.06 -9.39
CA PRO A 119 9.36 5.10 -10.14
C PRO A 119 8.87 3.66 -9.98
N ARG A 120 8.49 3.24 -8.76
CA ARG A 120 7.91 1.92 -8.49
C ARG A 120 6.63 1.69 -9.26
N THR A 121 5.69 2.64 -9.22
CA THR A 121 4.41 2.53 -9.93
C THR A 121 4.63 2.37 -11.43
N ARG A 122 5.51 3.20 -12.03
CA ARG A 122 5.86 3.09 -13.45
C ARG A 122 6.47 1.73 -13.80
N ALA A 123 7.39 1.24 -12.97
CA ALA A 123 8.04 -0.05 -13.21
C ALA A 123 7.04 -1.21 -13.13
N HIS A 124 6.10 -1.17 -12.18
CA HIS A 124 5.05 -2.18 -12.06
C HIS A 124 4.05 -2.10 -13.23
N LEU A 125 3.63 -0.90 -13.64
CA LEU A 125 2.77 -0.70 -14.81
C LEU A 125 3.38 -1.29 -16.08
N SER A 126 4.65 -0.98 -16.36
CA SER A 126 5.37 -1.56 -17.52
C SER A 126 5.34 -3.08 -17.44
N ARG A 127 5.65 -3.64 -16.26
CA ARG A 127 5.73 -5.09 -16.08
C ARG A 127 4.37 -5.78 -16.22
N PHE A 128 3.30 -5.16 -15.72
CA PHE A 128 1.94 -5.67 -15.91
C PHE A 128 1.56 -5.72 -17.39
N LEU A 129 1.84 -4.64 -18.14
CA LEU A 129 1.58 -4.59 -19.57
C LEU A 129 2.41 -5.64 -20.34
N GLU A 130 3.69 -5.81 -20.02
CA GLU A 130 4.56 -6.82 -20.63
C GLU A 130 4.11 -8.26 -20.35
N LEU A 131 3.59 -8.53 -19.15
CA LEU A 131 3.13 -9.85 -18.74
C LEU A 131 1.70 -10.17 -19.16
N GLY A 132 0.95 -9.17 -19.63
CA GLY A 132 -0.47 -9.26 -19.94
C GLY A 132 -1.37 -9.29 -18.70
N HIS A 133 -0.90 -8.75 -17.57
CA HIS A 133 -1.68 -8.64 -16.34
C HIS A 133 -2.60 -7.41 -16.39
N PRO A 134 -3.91 -7.55 -16.14
CA PRO A 134 -4.80 -6.40 -16.02
C PRO A 134 -4.34 -5.43 -14.93
N VAL A 135 -4.40 -4.13 -15.22
CA VAL A 135 -4.01 -3.10 -14.26
C VAL A 135 -5.22 -2.71 -13.41
N HIS A 136 -5.04 -2.66 -12.10
CA HIS A 136 -6.07 -2.27 -11.15
C HIS A 136 -5.62 -1.08 -10.32
N LEU A 137 -6.46 -0.05 -10.24
CA LEU A 137 -6.33 1.03 -9.26
C LEU A 137 -7.26 0.78 -8.08
N PHE A 138 -6.81 1.17 -6.91
CA PHE A 138 -7.59 1.17 -5.69
C PHE A 138 -7.58 2.58 -5.12
N VAL A 139 -8.78 3.12 -4.86
CA VAL A 139 -8.99 4.46 -4.35
C VAL A 139 -9.75 4.37 -3.05
N ARG A 140 -9.25 5.01 -1.98
CA ARG A 140 -9.97 5.08 -0.70
C ARG A 140 -10.04 6.51 -0.22
N HIS A 141 -10.97 6.80 0.69
CA HIS A 141 -10.95 8.07 1.41
C HIS A 141 -9.58 8.26 2.06
N TRP A 142 -9.03 9.45 1.90
CA TRP A 142 -7.79 9.78 2.57
C TRP A 142 -8.06 9.94 4.06
N VAL A 143 -7.21 9.32 4.86
CA VAL A 143 -7.16 9.53 6.30
C VAL A 143 -5.70 9.75 6.66
N ARG A 144 -5.46 10.68 7.58
CA ARG A 144 -4.12 10.88 8.11
C ARG A 144 -3.76 9.71 9.01
N ILE A 145 -2.82 8.88 8.57
CA ILE A 145 -2.24 7.83 9.42
C ILE A 145 -0.89 8.37 9.91
N PRO A 146 -0.73 8.65 11.20
CA PRO A 146 0.57 9.01 11.75
C PRO A 146 1.57 7.87 11.52
N PRO A 147 2.83 8.14 11.11
CA PRO A 147 3.77 7.06 10.79
C PRO A 147 4.09 6.11 11.95
N TRP A 148 3.90 6.57 13.20
CA TRP A 148 4.05 5.73 14.40
C TRP A 148 2.88 4.75 14.62
N GLN A 149 1.79 4.87 13.87
CA GLN A 149 0.67 3.93 13.89
C GLN A 149 0.73 2.90 12.75
N GLU A 150 1.73 2.98 11.85
CA GLU A 150 1.94 2.00 10.78
C GLU A 150 2.96 0.94 11.23
N PHE A 151 2.57 -0.34 11.10
CA PHE A 151 3.40 -1.48 11.47
C PHE A 151 3.50 -2.46 10.32
N ARG A 152 4.69 -3.06 10.17
CA ARG A 152 4.94 -4.17 9.26
C ARG A 152 4.96 -5.47 10.03
N CYS A 153 4.12 -6.41 9.62
CA CYS A 153 3.92 -7.69 10.27
C CYS A 153 4.35 -8.81 9.33
N PHE A 154 5.15 -9.73 9.85
CA PHE A 154 5.74 -10.82 9.10
C PHE A 154 4.98 -12.10 9.42
N MET A 155 4.28 -12.68 8.44
CA MET A 155 3.58 -13.95 8.62
C MET A 155 4.27 -15.05 7.82
N ARG A 156 4.60 -16.17 8.48
CA ARG A 156 5.18 -17.36 7.86
C ARG A 156 4.36 -18.57 8.25
N ASN A 157 3.92 -19.36 7.28
CA ASN A 157 3.09 -20.56 7.49
C ASN A 157 1.88 -20.29 8.41
N ARG A 158 1.17 -19.19 8.15
CA ARG A 158 0.02 -18.69 8.92
C ARG A 158 0.32 -18.38 10.39
N ARG A 159 1.58 -18.12 10.73
CA ARG A 159 2.00 -17.67 12.06
C ARG A 159 2.64 -16.28 11.96
N LEU A 160 2.24 -15.37 12.84
CA LEU A 160 2.92 -14.10 13.02
C LEU A 160 4.30 -14.36 13.63
N VAL A 161 5.36 -13.95 12.94
CA VAL A 161 6.77 -14.19 13.30
C VAL A 161 7.57 -12.90 13.47
N GLY A 162 6.91 -11.75 13.48
CA GLY A 162 7.54 -10.48 13.80
C GLY A 162 6.62 -9.29 13.53
N ILE A 163 6.77 -8.25 14.34
CA ILE A 163 6.12 -6.95 14.15
C ILE A 163 7.23 -5.89 14.18
N SER A 164 7.28 -5.02 13.18
CA SER A 164 8.21 -3.88 13.13
C SER A 164 7.42 -2.59 13.04
N GLN A 165 7.86 -1.54 13.74
CA GLN A 165 7.52 -0.17 13.34
C GLN A 165 7.88 0.03 11.86
N LEU A 166 6.94 0.53 11.05
CA LEU A 166 7.19 0.72 9.62
C LEU A 166 8.14 1.91 9.38
N ALA A 167 7.91 3.03 10.10
CA ALA A 167 8.79 4.19 10.13
C ALA A 167 10.05 3.94 10.97
N HIS A 168 10.95 3.09 10.45
CA HIS A 168 12.13 2.59 11.16
C HIS A 168 13.42 3.37 10.87
N ARG A 169 13.36 4.44 10.07
CA ARG A 169 14.56 5.19 9.62
C ARG A 169 14.90 6.39 10.50
N GLY A 170 14.12 6.67 11.55
CA GLY A 170 14.37 7.76 12.49
C GLY A 170 14.08 9.16 11.95
N ASP A 171 13.40 9.26 10.80
CA ASP A 171 13.02 10.51 10.14
C ASP A 171 11.71 11.11 10.68
N THR A 172 11.06 10.45 11.64
CA THR A 172 9.90 10.95 12.37
C THR A 172 10.24 11.27 13.83
N PRO A 173 10.82 12.45 14.11
CA PRO A 173 11.12 12.87 15.47
C PRO A 173 9.84 13.13 16.29
N GLY A 174 9.92 12.94 17.61
CA GLY A 174 8.92 13.45 18.56
C GLY A 174 7.87 12.44 19.04
N TYR A 175 7.99 11.14 18.76
CA TYR A 175 7.11 10.12 19.35
C TYR A 175 7.87 8.84 19.69
N SER A 176 7.78 8.40 20.95
CA SER A 176 8.26 7.08 21.39
C SER A 176 7.09 6.13 21.56
N LEU A 177 7.22 4.93 20.99
CA LEU A 177 6.23 3.86 21.12
C LEU A 177 6.29 3.19 22.50
N ALA A 178 7.37 3.38 23.27
CA ALA A 178 7.62 2.67 24.51
C ALA A 178 6.43 2.69 25.51
N PRO A 179 5.74 3.82 25.74
CA PRO A 179 4.62 3.86 26.69
C PRO A 179 3.40 3.01 26.30
N ARG A 180 3.25 2.68 25.01
CA ARG A 180 2.10 1.93 24.47
C ARG A 180 2.50 0.62 23.77
N ALA A 181 3.77 0.23 23.85
CA ALA A 181 4.30 -0.86 23.04
C ALA A 181 3.60 -2.20 23.31
N GLU A 182 3.32 -2.50 24.58
CA GLU A 182 2.60 -3.73 24.98
C GLU A 182 1.14 -3.74 24.53
N GLU A 183 0.47 -2.59 24.58
CA GLU A 183 -0.91 -2.43 24.09
C GLU A 183 -0.96 -2.66 22.58
N ILE A 184 -0.09 -1.97 21.83
CA ILE A 184 0.02 -2.07 20.37
C ILE A 184 0.33 -3.51 19.95
N ALA A 185 1.32 -4.15 20.58
CA ALA A 185 1.70 -5.52 20.27
C ALA A 185 0.53 -6.48 20.44
N ARG A 186 -0.21 -6.39 21.57
CA ARG A 186 -1.38 -7.23 21.82
C ARG A 186 -2.48 -7.02 20.78
N ASN A 187 -2.85 -5.76 20.50
CA ASN A 187 -3.89 -5.46 19.50
C ASN A 187 -3.55 -6.03 18.11
N ILE A 188 -2.28 -5.91 17.69
CA ILE A 188 -1.83 -6.45 16.41
C ILE A 188 -1.81 -7.99 16.44
N GLN A 189 -1.33 -8.61 17.52
CA GLN A 189 -1.32 -10.07 17.68
C GLN A 189 -2.74 -10.66 17.62
N ASP A 190 -3.69 -10.06 18.32
CA ASP A 190 -5.10 -10.48 18.32
C ASP A 190 -5.73 -10.32 16.93
N PHE A 191 -5.47 -9.18 16.26
CA PHE A 191 -5.90 -8.95 14.87
C PHE A 191 -5.34 -10.02 13.91
N PHE A 192 -4.10 -10.46 14.13
CA PHE A 192 -3.46 -11.45 13.27
C PHE A 192 -4.04 -12.85 13.37
N VAL A 193 -4.80 -13.18 14.43
CA VAL A 193 -5.60 -14.41 14.47
C VAL A 193 -6.64 -14.41 13.33
N GLY A 194 -7.26 -13.26 13.08
CA GLY A 194 -8.18 -13.05 11.96
C GLY A 194 -7.46 -13.12 10.61
N VAL A 195 -6.34 -12.40 10.46
CA VAL A 195 -5.53 -12.39 9.23
C VAL A 195 -5.07 -13.81 8.85
N ALA A 196 -4.57 -14.59 9.81
CA ALA A 196 -4.09 -15.95 9.57
C ALA A 196 -5.19 -16.90 9.08
N ARG A 197 -6.43 -16.70 9.53
CA ARG A 197 -7.61 -17.47 9.08
C ARG A 197 -8.11 -17.01 7.72
N ALA A 198 -8.17 -15.70 7.49
CA ALA A 198 -8.71 -15.09 6.29
C ALA A 198 -7.76 -15.11 5.08
N SER A 199 -6.44 -15.13 5.32
CA SER A 199 -5.45 -15.06 4.25
C SER A 199 -5.38 -16.35 3.44
N HIS A 200 -5.59 -16.23 2.14
CA HIS A 200 -5.33 -17.27 1.14
C HIS A 200 -3.83 -17.50 0.91
N VAL A 201 -2.96 -16.58 1.36
CA VAL A 201 -1.49 -16.73 1.31
C VAL A 201 -0.95 -17.14 2.68
N GLY A 202 -0.20 -18.24 2.73
CA GLY A 202 0.37 -18.76 3.98
C GLY A 202 1.56 -17.97 4.52
N SER A 203 2.35 -17.35 3.65
CA SER A 203 3.53 -16.56 4.04
C SER A 203 3.57 -15.25 3.25
N ALA A 204 3.48 -14.12 3.96
CA ALA A 204 3.46 -12.78 3.38
C ALA A 204 3.86 -11.73 4.43
N VAL A 205 4.12 -10.52 3.96
CA VAL A 205 4.45 -9.36 4.80
C VAL A 205 3.31 -8.36 4.71
N PHE A 206 2.63 -8.09 5.81
CA PHE A 206 1.46 -7.24 5.82
C PHE A 206 1.76 -5.92 6.49
N ASP A 207 1.29 -4.83 5.91
CA ASP A 207 1.33 -3.52 6.56
C ASP A 207 -0.04 -3.27 7.21
N VAL A 208 -0.05 -2.88 8.48
CA VAL A 208 -1.26 -2.60 9.25
C VAL A 208 -1.23 -1.21 9.85
N TRP A 209 -2.41 -0.64 10.04
CA TRP A 209 -2.62 0.57 10.81
C TRP A 209 -3.24 0.19 12.15
N CYS A 210 -2.57 0.50 13.26
CA CYS A 210 -3.13 0.35 14.61
C CYS A 210 -3.45 1.74 15.17
N ASP A 211 -4.72 2.15 15.10
CA ASP A 211 -5.21 3.34 15.77
C ASP A 211 -5.56 3.01 17.20
N THR A 212 -4.77 3.53 18.12
CA THR A 212 -4.91 3.22 19.54
C THR A 212 -5.87 4.18 20.26
N GLY A 213 -6.58 5.04 19.55
CA GLY A 213 -7.43 6.08 20.14
C GLY A 213 -6.58 7.15 20.83
N ALA A 214 -6.83 8.41 20.52
CA ALA A 214 -6.12 9.52 21.14
C ALA A 214 -6.67 9.78 22.57
N GLY A 215 -6.38 8.89 23.51
CA GLY A 215 -6.58 9.11 24.95
C GLY A 215 -8.04 9.28 25.43
N ASP A 216 -9.03 9.04 24.58
CA ASP A 216 -10.47 9.24 24.85
C ASP A 216 -11.17 7.95 25.34
N GLY A 217 -10.43 6.86 25.55
CA GLY A 217 -10.96 5.59 26.07
C GLY A 217 -11.64 4.72 25.00
N ALA A 218 -11.60 5.11 23.72
CA ALA A 218 -12.04 4.24 22.63
C ALA A 218 -11.13 3.01 22.50
N PRO A 219 -11.67 1.81 22.21
CA PRO A 219 -10.86 0.63 21.99
C PRO A 219 -9.99 0.80 20.74
N ALA A 220 -8.74 0.34 20.82
CA ALA A 220 -7.85 0.34 19.68
C ALA A 220 -8.46 -0.45 18.51
N ARG A 221 -8.18 0.03 17.29
CA ARG A 221 -8.63 -0.60 16.05
C ARG A 221 -7.45 -0.86 15.15
N VAL A 222 -7.44 -2.03 14.52
CA VAL A 222 -6.40 -2.44 13.59
C VAL A 222 -7.01 -2.69 12.23
N TRP A 223 -6.42 -2.13 11.18
CA TRP A 223 -6.80 -2.37 9.79
C TRP A 223 -5.63 -2.87 8.97
N LEU A 224 -5.92 -3.76 8.03
CA LEU A 224 -4.97 -4.14 7.01
C LEU A 224 -4.84 -3.02 5.95
N LEU A 225 -3.60 -2.63 5.64
CA LEU A 225 -3.29 -1.61 4.62
C LEU A 225 -2.72 -2.21 3.34
N ASP A 226 -1.84 -3.21 3.48
CA ASP A 226 -1.11 -3.80 2.36
C ASP A 226 -0.67 -5.23 2.63
N ALA A 227 -0.37 -5.97 1.56
CA ALA A 227 0.26 -7.27 1.60
C ALA A 227 1.37 -7.32 0.55
N ASN A 228 2.54 -7.75 0.97
CA ASN A 228 3.75 -7.81 0.19
C ASN A 228 4.30 -9.24 0.20
N PRO A 229 5.10 -9.60 -0.82
CA PRO A 229 5.70 -10.93 -0.89
C PRO A 229 6.58 -11.26 0.31
N TRP A 230 6.58 -12.52 0.74
CA TRP A 230 7.55 -13.01 1.70
C TRP A 230 8.96 -13.04 1.08
N GLY A 231 9.90 -12.30 1.68
CA GLY A 231 11.32 -12.33 1.33
C GLY A 231 11.90 -10.96 0.95
N PRO A 232 13.16 -10.93 0.46
CA PRO A 232 13.98 -9.72 0.28
C PRO A 232 13.43 -8.63 -0.64
N ALA A 233 12.38 -8.91 -1.41
CA ALA A 233 11.70 -7.88 -2.20
C ALA A 233 10.86 -6.93 -1.33
N SER A 234 10.53 -7.35 -0.11
CA SER A 234 9.85 -6.53 0.91
C SER A 234 10.89 -5.99 1.89
N ASP A 235 10.83 -4.70 2.23
CA ASP A 235 11.71 -4.12 3.27
C ASP A 235 11.51 -4.85 4.62
N ALA A 236 12.60 -5.31 5.24
CA ALA A 236 12.57 -6.02 6.52
C ALA A 236 12.38 -5.09 7.72
N CYS A 237 12.48 -3.77 7.52
CA CYS A 237 12.44 -2.77 8.57
C CYS A 237 13.46 -3.07 9.69
N LEU A 238 13.00 -3.38 10.90
CA LEU A 238 13.87 -3.70 12.05
C LEU A 238 14.26 -5.19 12.14
N PHE A 239 13.95 -5.97 11.12
CA PHE A 239 14.41 -7.35 10.93
C PHE A 239 15.47 -7.44 9.82
N ASP A 240 16.04 -8.62 9.59
CA ASP A 240 16.98 -8.88 8.51
C ASP A 240 16.65 -10.18 7.78
N TRP A 241 16.39 -10.12 6.47
CA TRP A 241 16.14 -11.31 5.65
C TRP A 241 17.31 -12.28 5.57
N ARG A 242 18.54 -11.82 5.87
CA ARG A 242 19.75 -12.66 5.92
C ARG A 242 19.88 -13.43 7.23
N GLN A 243 19.05 -13.11 8.23
CA GLN A 243 18.97 -13.79 9.53
C GLN A 243 17.55 -14.32 9.76
N PRO A 244 17.13 -15.41 9.07
CA PRO A 244 15.76 -15.92 9.16
C PRO A 244 15.31 -16.32 10.58
N GLU A 245 16.25 -16.68 11.45
CA GLU A 245 16.07 -16.95 12.87
C GLU A 245 15.66 -15.71 13.67
N GLY A 246 15.99 -14.51 13.16
CA GLY A 246 15.58 -13.24 13.77
C GLY A 246 14.09 -12.93 13.65
N PHE A 247 13.35 -13.65 12.81
CA PHE A 247 11.88 -13.61 12.79
C PHE A 247 11.32 -14.52 13.91
N ASP A 248 11.49 -14.04 15.14
CA ASP A 248 11.28 -14.73 16.42
C ASP A 248 9.91 -14.44 17.08
N GLY A 249 9.03 -13.69 16.40
CA GLY A 249 7.76 -13.24 16.96
C GLY A 249 7.83 -11.94 17.77
N SER A 250 9.01 -11.33 17.90
CA SER A 250 9.19 -10.08 18.64
C SER A 250 8.47 -8.89 18.01
N PHE A 251 8.16 -7.89 18.84
CA PHE A 251 7.81 -6.55 18.40
C PHE A 251 9.03 -5.64 18.50
N ARG A 252 9.46 -5.08 17.37
CA ARG A 252 10.62 -4.20 17.24
C ARG A 252 10.18 -2.78 16.88
N TYR A 253 10.68 -1.80 17.61
CA TYR A 253 10.41 -0.38 17.40
C TYR A 253 11.64 0.46 17.81
N LEU A 254 11.72 1.69 17.30
CA LEU A 254 12.78 2.63 17.69
C LEU A 254 12.55 3.10 19.12
N LYS A 255 13.60 3.04 19.95
CA LYS A 255 13.54 3.46 21.36
C LYS A 255 13.62 4.97 21.49
#